data_AF-W7WFJ1-F1
#
_entry.id   AF-W7WFJ1-F1
#
_cell.length_a   1.000
_cell.length_b   1.000
_cell.length_c   1.000
_cell.angle_alpha   90.00
_cell.angle_beta   90.00
_cell.angle_gamma   90.00
#
_symmetry.space_group_name_H-M   'P 1'
#
loop_
_entity.id
_entity.type
_entity.pdbx_description
1 polymer ?
#
loop_
_entity_poly.entity_id
_entity_poly.type
_entity_poly.pdbx_seq_one_letter_code
_entity_poly.pdbx_strand_id
1 'polypeptide(L)' 'MSPRAVAYDAALSEAERLMAAASPGAAMAMLERAHVLGQREIGPHLRVHLLMLRAAWVLRDGRELRGQLLRLALTPSDT' A
#
# COMPACT_ATOMS: atom_id res chain seq x y z
N MET A 1 13.65 12.59 12.46
CA MET A 1 12.78 11.94 11.46
C MET A 1 12.76 12.81 10.20
N SER A 2 12.88 12.25 8.99
CA SER A 2 12.74 13.05 7.77
C SER A 2 11.27 13.43 7.55
N PRO A 3 10.97 14.57 6.89
CA PRO A 3 9.58 14.92 6.55
C PRO A 3 8.86 13.82 5.75
N ARG A 4 9.61 13.06 4.95
CA ARG A 4 9.11 11.91 4.18
C ARG A 4 8.66 10.76 5.07
N ALA A 5 9.44 10.43 6.10
CA ALA A 5 9.10 9.38 7.06
C ALA A 5 7.86 9.75 7.87
N VAL A 6 7.75 11.01 8.31
CA VAL A 6 6.54 11.50 9.00
C VAL A 6 5.30 11.39 8.11
N ALA A 7 5.41 11.75 6.83
CA ALA A 7 4.31 11.63 5.88
C ALA A 7 3.94 10.16 5.57
N TYR A 8 4.93 9.26 5.57
CA TYR A 8 4.71 7.82 5.41
C TYR A 8 3.92 7.25 6.58
N ASP A 9 4.33 7.54 7.80
CA ASP A 9 3.66 7.05 9.02
C ASP A 9 2.24 7.62 9.15
N ALA A 10 2.04 8.89 8.77
CA ALA A 10 0.72 9.51 8.73
C ALA A 10 -0.21 8.83 7.70
N ALA A 11 0.31 8.52 6.51
CA ALA A 11 -0.46 7.82 5.47
C ALA A 11 -0.81 6.38 5.88
N LEU A 12 0.12 5.65 6.50
CA LEU A 12 -0.16 4.32 7.06
C LEU A 12 -1.23 4.37 8.15
N SER A 13 -1.12 5.32 9.07
CA SER A 13 -2.07 5.47 10.17
C SER A 13 -3.48 5.79 9.66
N GLU A 14 -3.60 6.63 8.63
CA GLU A 14 -4.89 6.94 8.00
C GLU A 14 -5.45 5.74 7.22
N ALA A 15 -4.60 4.99 6.49
CA ALA A 15 -5.01 3.76 5.84
C ALA A 15 -5.58 2.74 6.83
N GLU A 16 -4.93 2.56 7.99
CA GLU A 16 -5.40 1.66 9.05
C GLU A 16 -6.75 2.10 9.62
N ARG A 17 -6.95 3.42 9.83
CA ARG A 17 -8.26 3.97 10.24
C ARG A 17 -9.34 3.72 9.20
N LEU A 18 -9.06 3.95 7.92
CA LEU A 18 -10.02 3.74 6.84
C LEU A 18 -10.35 2.26 6.63
N MET A 19 -9.39 1.37 6.85
CA MET A 19 -9.62 -0.07 6.89
C MET A 19 -10.53 -0.47 8.05
N ALA A 20 -10.32 0.10 9.24
CA ALA A 20 -11.19 -0.12 10.40
C ALA A 20 -12.60 0.45 10.19
N ALA A 21 -12.72 1.56 9.46
CA ALA A 21 -14.00 2.18 9.08
C ALA A 21 -14.69 1.49 7.88
N ALA A 22 -14.27 0.26 7.52
CA ALA A 22 -14.81 -0.50 6.39
C ALA A 22 -14.85 0.30 5.07
N SER A 23 -13.88 1.20 4.87
CA SER A 23 -13.72 2.04 3.68
C SER A 23 -12.47 1.66 2.88
N PRO A 24 -12.35 0.41 2.38
CA PRO A 24 -11.13 -0.10 1.76
C PRO A 24 -10.71 0.64 0.47
N GLY A 25 -11.63 1.29 -0.24
CA GLY A 25 -11.28 2.15 -1.38
C GLY A 25 -10.50 3.40 -0.97
N ALA A 26 -10.93 4.06 0.10
CA ALA A 26 -10.21 5.21 0.66
C ALA A 26 -8.88 4.77 1.31
N ALA A 27 -8.86 3.60 1.96
CA ALA A 27 -7.64 3.03 2.50
C ALA A 27 -6.60 2.75 1.40
N MET A 28 -7.04 2.26 0.23
CA MET A 28 -6.14 2.02 -0.92
C MET A 28 -5.42 3.30 -1.34
N ALA A 29 -6.11 4.44 -1.43
CA ALA A 29 -5.51 5.72 -1.80
C ALA A 29 -4.41 6.17 -0.81
N MET A 30 -4.61 5.91 0.49
CA MET A 30 -3.60 6.22 1.51
C MET A 30 -2.40 5.26 1.45
N LEU A 31 -2.65 3.99 1.12
CA LEU A 31 -1.59 3.00 0.91
C LEU A 31 -0.77 3.31 -0.35
N GLU A 32 -1.39 3.77 -1.45
CA GLU A 32 -0.65 4.25 -2.64
C GLU A 32 0.28 5.41 -2.29
N ARG A 33 -0.16 6.34 -1.43
CA ARG A 33 0.69 7.44 -0.94
C ARG A 33 1.86 6.93 -0.11
N ALA A 34 1.60 6.01 0.82
CA ALA A 34 2.66 5.37 1.61
C ALA A 34 3.64 4.58 0.73
N HIS A 35 3.16 3.96 -0.35
CA HIS A 35 3.97 3.20 -1.31
C HIS A 35 5.00 4.09 -2.02
N VAL A 36 4.58 5.26 -2.54
CA VAL A 36 5.48 6.23 -3.19
C VAL A 36 6.48 6.82 -2.20
N LEU A 37 6.05 7.06 -0.96
CA LEU A 37 6.94 7.57 0.09
C LEU A 37 7.96 6.51 0.52
N GLY A 38 7.58 5.24 0.61
CA GLY A 38 8.43 4.10 0.99
C GLY A 38 9.18 3.44 -0.16
N GLN A 39 9.00 3.87 -1.42
CA GLN A 39 9.56 3.21 -2.62
C GLN A 39 11.08 3.02 -2.59
N ARG A 40 11.81 3.89 -1.89
CA ARG A 40 13.28 3.84 -1.80
C ARG A 40 13.79 2.85 -0.76
N GLU A 41 12.91 2.30 0.06
CA GLU A 41 13.23 1.41 1.16
C GLU A 41 12.43 0.11 0.99
N ILE A 42 13.12 -1.00 0.74
CA ILE A 42 12.49 -2.28 0.40
C ILE A 42 11.51 -2.75 1.50
N GLY A 43 11.87 -2.55 2.77
CA GLY A 43 11.01 -2.91 3.91
C GLY A 43 9.68 -2.14 3.94
N PRO A 44 9.70 -0.80 4.05
CA PRO A 44 8.52 0.06 3.95
C PRO A 44 7.68 -0.18 2.70
N HIS A 45 8.33 -0.40 1.55
CA HIS A 45 7.67 -0.70 0.29
C HIS A 45 6.88 -2.03 0.36
N LEU A 46 7.52 -3.10 0.84
CA LEU A 46 6.90 -4.41 0.97
C LEU A 46 5.74 -4.40 1.98
N ARG A 47 5.91 -3.69 3.10
CA ARG A 47 4.84 -3.53 4.11
C ARG A 47 3.57 -2.93 3.48
N VAL A 48 3.74 -1.88 2.67
CA VAL A 48 2.59 -1.21 2.04
C VAL A 48 1.91 -2.13 1.03
N HIS A 49 2.66 -2.89 0.23
CA HIS A 49 2.08 -3.89 -0.69
C HIS A 49 1.21 -4.93 0.02
N LEU A 50 1.65 -5.42 1.18
CA LEU A 50 0.86 -6.36 1.99
C LEU A 50 -0.45 -5.74 2.47
N LEU A 51 -0.43 -4.47 2.85
CA LEU A 51 -1.63 -3.75 3.26
C LEU A 51 -2.56 -3.47 2.06
N MET A 52 -2.02 -3.15 0.88
CA MET A 52 -2.81 -2.97 -0.35
C MET A 52 -3.49 -4.28 -0.76
N LEU A 53 -2.79 -5.42 -0.64
CA LEU A 53 -3.37 -6.74 -0.84
C LEU A 53 -4.54 -7.00 0.13
N ARG A 54 -4.37 -6.67 1.41
CA ARG A 54 -5.42 -6.82 2.43
C ARG A 54 -6.63 -5.94 2.13
N ALA A 55 -6.41 -4.67 1.77
CA ALA A 55 -7.48 -3.75 1.40
C ALA A 55 -8.26 -4.23 0.16
N ALA A 56 -7.53 -4.69 -0.87
CA ALA A 56 -8.12 -5.24 -2.08
C ALA A 56 -8.92 -6.53 -1.83
N TRP A 57 -8.53 -7.32 -0.83
CA TRP A 57 -9.25 -8.53 -0.42
C TRP A 57 -10.59 -8.21 0.25
N VAL A 58 -10.65 -7.17 1.08
CA VAL A 58 -11.88 -6.74 1.75
C VAL A 58 -12.89 -6.13 0.76
N LEU A 59 -12.42 -5.42 -0.28
CA LEU A 59 -13.28 -4.73 -1.24
C LEU A 59 -14.06 -5.68 -2.19
N ARG A 60 -13.66 -6.96 -2.35
CA ARG A 60 -14.31 -8.04 -3.16
C ARG A 60 -14.78 -7.71 -4.60
N ASP A 61 -14.51 -6.52 -5.13
CA ASP A 61 -15.04 -6.04 -6.42
C ASP A 61 -13.90 -5.76 -7.42
N GLY A 62 -13.77 -6.53 -8.52
CA GLY A 62 -12.74 -6.31 -9.56
C GLY A 62 -11.32 -6.84 -9.25
N ARG A 63 -11.26 -8.01 -8.63
CA ARG A 63 -10.04 -8.76 -8.21
C ARG A 63 -8.98 -9.04 -9.29
N GLU A 64 -9.26 -8.83 -10.57
CA GLU A 64 -8.43 -9.37 -11.67
C GLU A 64 -7.29 -8.44 -12.13
N LEU A 65 -7.48 -7.11 -12.12
CA LEU A 65 -6.42 -6.16 -12.49
C LEU A 65 -5.36 -5.97 -11.38
N ARG A 66 -5.78 -6.05 -10.11
CA ARG A 66 -4.94 -5.70 -8.96
C ARG A 66 -3.88 -6.77 -8.66
N GLY A 67 -4.14 -8.03 -9.02
CA GLY A 67 -3.20 -9.16 -8.91
C GLY A 67 -2.09 -9.20 -9.96
N GLN A 68 -2.17 -8.39 -11.02
CA GLN A 68 -1.11 -8.25 -12.03
C GLN A 68 -0.18 -7.07 -11.75
N LEU A 69 -0.67 -5.96 -11.20
CA LEU A 69 0.17 -4.81 -10.82
C LEU A 69 1.05 -5.08 -9.61
N LEU A 70 0.54 -5.79 -8.60
CA LEU A 70 1.35 -6.27 -7.47
C LEU A 70 2.47 -7.24 -7.90
N ARG A 71 2.34 -7.87 -9.07
CA ARG A 71 3.31 -8.84 -9.61
C ARG A 71 4.53 -8.20 -10.28
N LEU A 72 4.45 -6.94 -10.72
CA LEU A 72 5.59 -6.15 -11.20
C LEU A 72 6.38 -5.52 -10.05
N ALA A 73 5.74 -5.30 -8.90
CA ALA A 73 6.34 -4.60 -7.76
C ALA A 73 7.09 -5.52 -6.78
N LEU A 74 7.14 -6.83 -7.04
CA LEU A 74 7.82 -7.83 -6.19
C LEU A 74 8.96 -8.61 -6.87
N THR A 75 9.23 -8.40 -8.16
CA THR A 75 10.43 -8.96 -8.81
C THR A 75 11.57 -7.94 -8.77
N PRO A 76 12.64 -8.14 -7.99
CA PRO A 76 13.95 -7.68 -8.40
C PRO A 76 14.34 -8.54 -9.61
N SER A 77 14.15 -8.03 -10.83
CA SER A 77 14.83 -8.58 -11.99
C SER A 77 16.24 -7.99 -12.01
N ASP A 78 17.10 -8.51 -11.14
CA ASP A 78 18.55 -8.42 -11.33
C ASP A 78 18.89 -9.38 -12.48
N THR A 79 19.11 -8.82 -13.67
CA THR A 79 20.09 -9.33 -14.64
C THR A 79 21.50 -9.13 -14.11
#